data_AF-A0A3M9YVV4-F1
#
_entry.id   AF-A0A3M9YVV4-F1
#
_cell.length_a   1.000
_cell.length_b   1.000
_cell.length_c   1.000
_cell.angle_alpha   90.00
_cell.angle_beta   90.00
_cell.angle_gamma   90.00
#
_symmetry.space_group_name_H-M   'P 1'
#
loop_
_entity.id
_entity.type
_entity.pdbx_description
1 polymer ?
#
loop_
_entity_poly.entity_id
_entity_poly.type
_entity_poly.pdbx_seq_one_letter_code
_entity_poly.pdbx_strand_id
1 'polypeptide(L)'
;DPTQTNHGKLLRDQGYAEAIAAIGEYYLSEDGTFVLTTAYDRAAAEEKIWFVNPNVRCRVSLIKTSAGTGVVTASFSSEIRQSSST
;
A
#
# COMPACT_ATOMS: atom_id res chain seq x y z
N ASP A 1 -6.25 13.81 7.67
CA ASP A 1 -6.81 15.19 7.62
C ASP A 1 -7.81 15.30 8.77
N PRO A 2 -7.75 16.31 9.66
CA PRO A 2 -8.67 16.40 10.79
C PRO A 2 -10.15 16.42 10.40
N THR A 3 -10.48 16.60 9.12
CA THR A 3 -11.84 16.58 8.57
C THR A 3 -12.22 15.26 7.88
N GLN A 4 -11.27 14.35 7.64
CA GLN A 4 -11.51 13.09 6.93
C GLN A 4 -10.96 11.91 7.74
N THR A 5 -11.86 11.17 8.38
CA THR A 5 -11.53 10.06 9.30
C THR A 5 -10.90 8.86 8.59
N ASN A 6 -11.13 8.73 7.29
CA ASN A 6 -10.64 7.63 6.46
C ASN A 6 -9.39 7.99 5.64
N HIS A 7 -8.76 9.17 5.84
CA HIS A 7 -7.56 9.59 5.10
C HIS A 7 -6.43 10.02 6.03
N GLY A 8 -5.18 9.73 5.65
CA GLY A 8 -4.03 10.22 6.40
C GLY A 8 -2.69 9.93 5.75
N LYS A 9 -1.64 10.15 6.54
CA LYS A 9 -0.26 9.90 6.15
C LYS A 9 0.27 8.68 6.90
N LEU A 10 0.99 7.81 6.20
CA LEU A 10 1.69 6.65 6.75
C LEU A 10 3.20 6.92 6.65
N LEU A 11 3.83 7.10 7.80
CA LEU A 11 5.28 7.27 7.90
C LEU A 11 5.94 5.89 7.83
N ARG A 12 6.87 5.72 6.89
CA ARG A 12 7.71 4.54 6.80
C ARG A 12 9.11 4.88 7.27
N ASP A 13 9.77 3.90 7.89
CA ASP A 13 11.19 4.01 8.19
C ASP A 13 11.99 4.19 6.89
N GLN A 14 13.16 4.83 6.97
CA GLN A 14 14.05 4.97 5.82
C GLN A 14 14.54 3.58 5.42
N GLY A 15 13.93 3.01 4.37
CA GLY A 15 14.35 1.73 3.82
C GLY A 15 15.73 1.81 3.16
N TYR A 16 16.34 0.64 2.93
CA TYR A 16 17.68 0.49 2.32
C TYR A 16 17.82 1.03 0.88
N ALA A 17 16.70 1.34 0.20
CA ALA A 17 16.70 1.69 -1.22
C ALA A 17 16.75 3.20 -1.48
N GLU A 18 16.28 4.06 -0.57
CA GLU A 18 16.14 5.50 -0.83
C GLU A 18 16.43 6.35 0.41
N ALA A 19 17.23 7.40 0.24
CA ALA A 19 17.76 8.24 1.31
C ALA A 19 16.74 9.21 1.94
N ILE A 20 15.46 9.15 1.53
CA ILE A 20 14.40 10.06 1.97
C ILE A 20 13.29 9.23 2.61
N ALA A 21 12.79 9.69 3.77
CA ALA A 21 11.62 9.10 4.40
C ALA A 21 10.40 9.29 3.46
N ALA A 22 9.94 8.20 2.85
CA ALA A 22 8.76 8.24 2.00
C ALA A 22 7.51 8.37 2.89
N ILE A 23 6.84 9.52 2.80
CA ILE A 23 5.53 9.73 3.43
C ILE A 23 4.48 9.20 2.46
N GLY A 24 3.85 8.08 2.84
CA GLY A 24 2.73 7.53 2.06
C GLY A 24 1.44 8.27 2.39
N GLU A 25 0.61 8.52 1.39
CA GLU A 25 -0.76 8.99 1.56
C GLU A 25 -1.69 7.78 1.52
N TYR A 26 -2.56 7.63 2.50
CA TYR A 26 -3.51 6.52 2.55
C TYR A 26 -4.95 7.00 2.60
N TYR A 27 -5.85 6.13 2.14
CA TYR A 27 -7.26 6.21 2.45
C TYR A 27 -7.90 4.84 2.63
N LEU A 28 -9.00 4.79 3.38
CA LEU A 28 -9.91 3.66 3.42
C LEU A 28 -11.10 3.98 2.51
N SER A 29 -11.35 3.15 1.50
CA SER A 29 -12.56 3.23 0.68
C SER A 29 -13.80 2.79 1.46
N GLU A 30 -14.96 3.08 0.91
CA GLU A 30 -16.26 2.72 1.49
C GLU A 30 -16.43 1.20 1.68
N ASP A 31 -15.82 0.39 0.82
CA ASP A 31 -15.81 -1.08 0.92
C ASP A 31 -14.77 -1.64 1.91
N GLY A 32 -14.04 -0.77 2.61
CA GLY A 32 -13.03 -1.14 3.60
C GLY A 32 -11.66 -1.49 3.01
N THR A 33 -11.43 -1.26 1.72
CA THR A 33 -10.09 -1.42 1.11
C THR A 33 -9.16 -0.32 1.61
N PHE A 34 -7.99 -0.72 2.12
CA PHE A 34 -6.90 0.19 2.42
C PHE A 34 -6.10 0.46 1.15
N VAL A 35 -6.05 1.72 0.74
CA VAL A 35 -5.29 2.19 -0.41
C VAL A 35 -4.14 3.06 0.08
N LEU A 36 -2.93 2.76 -0.38
CA LEU A 36 -1.73 3.48 -0.02
C LEU A 36 -0.96 3.88 -1.28
N THR A 37 -0.70 5.17 -1.41
CA THR A 37 0.15 5.72 -2.46
C THR A 37 1.44 6.22 -1.85
N THR A 38 2.57 5.75 -2.37
CA THR A 38 3.90 6.21 -1.96
C THR A 38 4.62 6.76 -3.19
N ALA A 39 5.05 8.02 -3.12
CA ALA A 39 5.87 8.63 -4.14
C ALA A 39 7.35 8.46 -3.79
N TYR A 40 8.14 8.11 -4.80
CA TYR A 40 9.60 8.03 -4.78
C TYR A 40 10.14 8.96 -5.88
N ASP A 41 11.42 9.30 -5.83
CA ASP A 41 12.01 10.27 -6.79
C ASP A 41 11.84 9.85 -8.26
N ARG A 42 11.88 8.54 -8.53
CA ARG A 42 11.81 7.98 -9.89
C ARG A 42 10.65 7.01 -10.10
N ALA A 43 9.81 6.81 -9.10
CA ALA A 43 8.74 5.84 -9.15
C ALA A 43 7.56 6.24 -8.26
N ALA A 44 6.40 5.66 -8.52
CA ALA A 44 5.28 5.71 -7.60
C ALA A 44 4.78 4.29 -7.36
N ALA A 45 4.50 3.97 -6.09
CA ALA A 45 3.84 2.74 -5.71
C ALA A 45 2.39 3.01 -5.30
N GLU A 46 1.48 2.19 -5.78
CA GLU A 46 0.10 2.11 -5.27
C GLU A 46 -0.13 0.70 -4.75
N GLU A 47 -0.60 0.58 -3.51
CA GLU A 47 -1.00 -0.68 -2.90
C GLU A 47 -2.48 -0.62 -2.55
N LYS A 48 -3.22 -1.70 -2.83
CA LYS A 48 -4.59 -1.90 -2.34
C LYS A 48 -4.64 -3.19 -1.54
N ILE A 49 -5.14 -3.11 -0.32
CA ILE A 49 -5.15 -4.21 0.64
C ILE A 49 -6.58 -4.35 1.18
N TRP A 50 -7.13 -5.56 1.13
CA TRP A 50 -8.46 -5.83 1.63
C TRP A 50 -8.54 -7.23 2.25
N PHE A 51 -9.53 -7.43 3.11
CA PHE A 51 -9.84 -8.73 3.68
C PHE A 51 -10.98 -9.36 2.88
N VAL A 52 -10.73 -10.53 2.28
CA VAL A 52 -11.80 -11.35 1.67
C VAL A 52 -12.68 -11.94 2.77
N ASN A 53 -12.07 -12.28 3.90
CA ASN A 53 -12.72 -12.68 5.15
C ASN A 53 -11.73 -12.43 6.32
N PRO A 54 -12.10 -12.67 7.58
CA PRO A 54 -11.23 -12.39 8.74
C PRO A 54 -9.85 -13.10 8.74
N ASN A 55 -9.67 -14.13 7.92
CA ASN A 55 -8.47 -14.95 7.86
C ASN A 55 -7.73 -14.89 6.51
N VAL A 56 -8.28 -14.18 5.51
CA VAL A 56 -7.67 -14.07 4.19
C VAL A 56 -7.58 -12.61 3.80
N ARG A 57 -6.34 -12.12 3.70
CA ARG A 57 -6.01 -10.80 3.17
C ARG A 57 -5.50 -10.94 1.73
N CYS A 58 -5.96 -10.05 0.87
CA CYS A 58 -5.42 -9.90 -0.47
C CYS A 58 -4.74 -8.53 -0.60
N ARG A 59 -3.71 -8.48 -1.43
CA ARG A 59 -3.01 -7.25 -1.77
C ARG A 59 -2.69 -7.23 -3.26
N VAL A 60 -2.96 -6.09 -3.88
CA VAL A 60 -2.38 -5.75 -5.19
C VAL A 60 -1.43 -4.59 -5.03
N SER A 61 -0.34 -4.59 -5.78
CA SER A 61 0.58 -3.46 -5.83
C SER A 61 1.02 -3.19 -7.26
N LEU A 62 1.22 -1.90 -7.56
CA LEU A 62 1.68 -1.39 -8.85
C LEU A 62 2.86 -0.47 -8.60
N ILE A 63 3.98 -0.72 -9.28
CA ILE A 63 5.13 0.18 -9.34
C ILE A 63 5.16 0.81 -10.72
N LYS A 64 5.06 2.13 -10.78
CA LYS A 64 5.08 2.94 -12.00
C LYS A 64 6.37 3.75 -12.04
N THR A 65 6.99 3.90 -13.21
CA THR A 65 8.11 4.87 -13.37
C THR A 65 7.59 6.31 -13.33
N SER A 66 8.44 7.25 -12.92
CA SER A 66 8.12 8.69 -12.85
C SER A 66 7.74 9.32 -14.18
N ALA A 67 8.06 8.70 -15.33
CA ALA A 67 7.63 9.13 -16.65
C ALA A 67 6.16 8.77 -16.97
N GLY A 68 5.44 8.10 -16.07
CA GLY A 68 4.01 7.83 -16.17
C GLY A 68 3.59 6.81 -17.24
N THR A 69 4.50 6.35 -18.09
CA THR A 69 4.19 5.52 -19.27
C THR A 69 4.50 4.03 -19.10
N GLY A 70 5.17 3.62 -18.01
CA GLY A 70 5.50 2.22 -17.76
C GLY A 70 5.04 1.73 -16.38
N VAL A 71 4.12 0.77 -16.35
CA VAL A 71 3.97 -0.11 -15.19
C VAL A 71 5.17 -1.05 -15.21
N VAL A 72 6.08 -0.89 -14.26
CA VAL A 72 7.31 -1.69 -14.16
C VAL A 72 6.98 -3.06 -13.60
N THR A 73 6.07 -3.11 -12.63
CA THR A 73 5.71 -4.34 -11.94
C THR A 73 4.29 -4.23 -11.41
N ALA A 74 3.52 -5.28 -11.63
CA ALA A 74 2.27 -5.54 -10.93
C ALA A 74 2.46 -6.80 -10.08
N SER A 75 1.94 -6.79 -8.86
CA SER A 75 2.00 -7.97 -7.99
C SER A 75 0.67 -8.21 -7.31
N PHE A 76 0.32 -9.48 -7.17
CA PHE A 76 -0.81 -9.95 -6.37
C PHE A 76 -0.30 -10.87 -5.27
N SER A 77 -0.86 -10.73 -4.07
CA SER A 77 -0.56 -11.58 -2.93
C SER A 77 -1.85 -12.00 -2.24
N SER A 78 -1.98 -13.28 -1.93
CA SER A 78 -2.96 -13.82 -1.00
C SER A 78 -2.25 -14.27 0.28
N GLU A 79 -2.78 -13.86 1.42
CA GLU A 79 -2.12 -13.97 2.70
C GLU A 79 -3.11 -14.56 3.71
N ILE A 80 -2.82 -15.76 4.22
CA ILE A 80 -3.72 -16.52 5.10
C ILE A 80 -3.20 -16.42 6.53
N ARG A 81 -4.09 -16.05 7.47
CA ARG A 81 -3.79 -16.05 8.90
C ARG A 81 -3.38 -17.46 9.34
N GLN A 82 -2.21 -17.59 9.95
CA GLN A 82 -1.84 -18.83 10.62
C GLN A 82 -2.75 -19.06 11.82
N SER A 83 -3.35 -20.24 11.92
CA SER A 83 -3.99 -20.70 13.15
C SER A 83 -2.91 -20.87 14.22
N SER A 84 -3.18 -20.42 15.44
CA SER A 84 -2.33 -20.76 16.58
C SER A 84 -2.37 -22.28 16.77
N SER A 85 -1.29 -22.96 16.42
CA SER A 85 -1.08 -24.34 16.84
C SER A 85 -0.71 -24.29 18.33
N THR A 86 -1.60 -24.77 19.20
CA THR A 86 -1.27 -25.07 20.59
C THR A 86 -0.41 -26.33 20.64
#